data_AF-R7TX87-F1
#
_entry.id   AF-R7TX87-F1
#
_cell.length_a   1.000
_cell.length_b   1.000
_cell.length_c   1.000
_cell.angle_alpha   90.00
_cell.angle_beta   90.00
_cell.angle_gamma   90.00
#
_symmetry.space_group_name_H-M   'P 1'
#
loop_
_entity.id
_entity.type
_entity.pdbx_description
1 polymer ?
#
loop_
_entity_poly.entity_id
_entity_poly.type
_entity_poly.pdbx_seq_one_letter_code
_entity_poly.pdbx_strand_id
1 'polypeptide(L)'
;DCIDDTWIKRGRYCYKATYQPRVSFDDARAECRSLSTAGSQSDLVSLGDLGEALFVAHLILSDQTVDGSPVYGCWIGLERNQKNADWKWLDGNPSNFTNWGDPPNESAERSCAYIKVKEDLWGSTHLSNPIGWFLRGRVCKTKVM
;
A
#
# COMPACT_ATOMS: atom_id res chain seq x y z
N ASP A 1 19.26 3.01 11.13
CA ASP A 1 18.04 3.85 11.28
C ASP A 1 17.29 3.95 9.97
N CYS A 2 16.17 4.68 9.93
CA CYS A 2 15.47 4.93 8.66
C CYS A 2 16.27 5.86 7.74
N ILE A 3 15.88 5.91 6.47
CA ILE A 3 16.59 6.64 5.41
C ILE A 3 16.72 8.14 5.74
N ASP A 4 15.64 8.74 6.21
CA ASP A 4 15.55 10.14 6.65
C ASP A 4 14.40 10.29 7.68
N ASP A 5 14.12 11.52 8.12
CA ASP A 5 13.10 11.85 9.12
C ASP A 5 11.65 11.78 8.62
N THR A 6 11.43 11.64 7.31
CA THR A 6 10.10 11.47 6.71
C THR A 6 9.58 10.02 6.79
N TRP A 7 10.42 9.09 7.24
CA TRP A 7 10.07 7.69 7.47
C TRP A 7 9.78 7.42 8.95
N ILE A 8 8.72 6.68 9.22
CA ILE A 8 8.36 6.28 10.58
C ILE A 8 8.88 4.87 10.84
N LYS A 9 9.73 4.72 11.86
CA LYS A 9 10.29 3.44 12.29
C LYS A 9 9.30 2.66 13.13
N ARG A 10 9.12 1.37 12.82
CA ARG A 10 8.49 0.40 13.72
C ARG A 10 9.23 -0.93 13.66
N GLY A 11 9.85 -1.30 14.78
CA GLY A 11 10.69 -2.49 14.85
C GLY A 11 11.84 -2.45 13.84
N ARG A 12 11.88 -3.44 12.93
CA ARG A 12 12.94 -3.58 11.90
C ARG A 12 12.58 -2.96 10.55
N TYR A 13 11.49 -2.22 10.49
CA TYR A 13 11.00 -1.63 9.25
C TYR A 13 10.76 -0.13 9.40
N CYS A 14 10.81 0.54 8.26
CA CYS A 14 10.50 1.95 8.09
C CYS A 14 9.34 2.07 7.10
N TYR A 15 8.40 2.96 7.40
CA TYR A 15 7.16 3.13 6.65
C TYR A 15 7.01 4.60 6.25
N LYS A 16 6.51 4.84 5.04
CA LYS A 16 6.27 6.19 4.53
C LYS A 16 4.99 6.22 3.72
N ALA A 17 4.02 7.03 4.16
CA ALA A 17 2.83 7.33 3.38
C ALA A 17 3.12 8.55 2.50
N THR A 18 2.82 8.45 1.21
CA THR A 18 2.97 9.55 0.25
C THR A 18 1.69 9.75 -0.55
N TYR A 19 1.46 10.99 -1.00
CA TYR A 19 0.20 11.39 -1.63
C TYR A 19 0.47 12.18 -2.92
N GLN A 20 -0.30 11.91 -3.97
CA GLN A 20 -0.25 12.61 -5.26
C GLN A 20 -1.66 12.71 -5.90
N PRO A 21 -1.90 13.67 -6.80
CA PRO A 21 -3.24 13.92 -7.36
C PRO A 21 -3.86 12.72 -8.08
N ARG A 22 -3.02 11.93 -8.76
CA ARG A 22 -3.34 10.64 -9.37
C ARG A 22 -2.12 9.75 -9.30
N VAL A 23 -2.30 8.51 -8.86
CA VAL A 23 -1.22 7.52 -8.93
C VAL A 23 -1.82 6.18 -9.33
N SER A 24 -1.38 5.62 -10.45
CA SER A 24 -1.72 4.24 -10.78
C SER A 24 -1.02 3.31 -9.78
N PHE A 25 -1.49 2.08 -9.67
CA PHE A 25 -0.83 1.09 -8.81
C PHE A 25 0.63 0.85 -9.22
N ASP A 26 0.88 0.80 -10.53
CA ASP A 26 2.22 0.56 -11.08
C ASP A 26 3.15 1.76 -10.82
N ASP A 27 2.64 2.98 -10.96
CA ASP A 27 3.40 4.19 -10.60
C ASP A 27 3.70 4.23 -9.10
N ALA A 28 2.70 3.91 -8.26
CA ALA A 28 2.87 3.86 -6.82
C ALA A 28 3.99 2.89 -6.40
N ARG A 29 4.04 1.72 -7.04
CA ARG A 29 5.09 0.73 -6.82
C ARG A 29 6.44 1.22 -7.32
N ALA A 30 6.49 1.77 -8.52
CA ALA A 30 7.73 2.28 -9.12
C ALA A 30 8.36 3.36 -8.23
N GLU A 31 7.55 4.25 -7.66
CA GLU A 31 8.02 5.26 -6.71
C GLU A 31 8.50 4.66 -5.39
N CYS A 32 7.76 3.73 -4.79
CA CYS A 32 8.27 3.10 -3.57
C CYS A 32 9.61 2.42 -3.81
N ARG A 33 9.81 1.83 -4.98
CA ARG A 33 11.09 1.22 -5.38
C ARG A 33 12.21 2.23 -5.62
N SER A 34 11.91 3.41 -6.15
CA SER A 34 12.90 4.45 -6.38
C SER A 34 13.48 5.01 -5.07
N LEU A 35 12.80 4.79 -3.93
CA LEU A 35 13.29 5.12 -2.59
C LEU A 35 14.27 4.09 -2.01
N SER A 36 14.63 3.03 -2.76
CA SER A 36 15.65 2.07 -2.32
C SER A 36 17.02 2.72 -2.20
N THR A 37 17.83 2.26 -1.24
CA THR A 37 19.20 2.71 -1.01
C THR A 37 20.18 1.55 -1.19
N ALA A 38 21.49 1.84 -1.16
CA ALA A 38 22.52 0.79 -1.25
C ALA A 38 22.41 -0.29 -0.16
N GLY A 39 21.81 0.03 1.00
CA GLY A 39 21.65 -0.90 2.12
C GLY A 39 20.22 -1.39 2.34
N SER A 40 19.21 -0.88 1.63
CA SER A 40 17.81 -1.22 1.89
C SER A 40 16.95 -1.19 0.62
N GLN A 41 16.09 -2.19 0.46
CA GLN A 41 15.14 -2.27 -0.64
C GLN A 41 13.75 -1.84 -0.16
N SER A 42 13.20 -0.84 -0.84
CA SER A 42 11.85 -0.33 -0.59
C SER A 42 10.88 -0.84 -1.65
N ASP A 43 9.65 -1.14 -1.26
CA ASP A 43 8.54 -1.49 -2.16
C ASP A 43 7.22 -1.03 -1.49
N LEU A 44 6.07 -1.23 -2.15
CA LEU A 44 4.78 -1.05 -1.51
C LEU A 44 4.66 -1.96 -0.28
N VAL A 45 4.00 -1.46 0.77
CA VAL A 45 3.96 -2.11 2.08
C VAL A 45 3.34 -3.50 2.03
N SER A 46 4.02 -4.47 2.65
CA SER A 46 3.41 -5.73 3.09
C SER A 46 2.97 -5.66 4.55
N LEU A 47 1.84 -6.31 4.86
CA LEU A 47 1.23 -6.30 6.19
C LEU A 47 1.12 -7.74 6.72
N GLY A 48 1.89 -8.04 7.75
CA GLY A 48 2.06 -9.37 8.30
C GLY A 48 1.00 -9.77 9.33
N ASP A 49 0.41 -8.79 10.01
CA ASP A 49 -0.54 -8.99 11.10
C ASP A 49 -1.45 -7.77 11.31
N LEU A 50 -2.47 -7.93 12.16
CA LEU A 50 -3.43 -6.87 12.48
C LEU A 50 -2.76 -5.64 13.11
N GLY A 51 -1.76 -5.84 13.95
CA GLY A 51 -1.05 -4.74 14.60
C GLY A 51 -0.31 -3.88 13.58
N GLU A 52 0.38 -4.50 12.62
CA GLU A 52 1.04 -3.83 11.49
C GLU A 52 0.03 -3.10 10.61
N ALA A 53 -1.09 -3.75 10.28
CA ALA A 53 -2.14 -3.16 9.47
C ALA A 53 -2.75 -1.90 10.10
N LEU A 54 -3.10 -1.95 11.38
CA LEU A 54 -3.69 -0.80 12.09
C LEU A 54 -2.69 0.36 12.24
N PHE A 55 -1.41 0.07 12.48
CA PHE A 55 -0.39 1.12 12.50
C PHE A 55 -0.24 1.81 11.16
N VAL A 56 -0.24 1.06 10.06
CA VAL A 56 -0.15 1.64 8.73
C VAL A 56 -1.42 2.42 8.38
N ALA A 57 -2.60 1.94 8.80
CA ALA A 57 -3.84 2.69 8.66
C ALA A 57 -3.77 4.03 9.41
N HIS A 58 -3.31 4.04 10.67
CA HIS A 58 -3.14 5.28 11.44
C HIS A 58 -1.99 6.17 10.98
N LEU A 59 -0.99 5.63 10.27
CA LEU A 59 0.05 6.42 9.60
C LEU A 59 -0.53 7.24 8.45
N ILE A 60 -1.58 6.71 7.80
CA ILE A 60 -2.33 7.41 6.78
C ILE A 60 -3.30 8.38 7.47
N LEU A 61 -2.93 9.64 7.52
CA LEU A 61 -3.75 10.66 8.16
C LEU A 61 -5.10 10.81 7.42
N SER A 62 -6.20 10.73 8.15
CA SER A 62 -7.55 10.70 7.57
C SER A 62 -8.04 12.05 7.03
N ASP A 63 -7.39 13.14 7.44
CA ASP A 63 -7.67 14.51 7.02
C ASP A 63 -6.86 14.95 5.80
N GLN A 64 -6.07 14.05 5.21
CA GLN A 64 -5.21 14.38 4.08
C GLN A 64 -6.04 14.76 2.85
N THR A 65 -5.67 15.89 2.27
CA THR A 65 -6.23 16.39 1.01
C THR A 65 -5.11 16.60 0.01
N VAL A 66 -5.36 16.24 -1.25
CA VAL A 66 -4.49 16.54 -2.38
C VAL A 66 -5.33 17.29 -3.41
N ASP A 67 -4.87 18.47 -3.82
CA ASP A 67 -5.59 19.39 -4.71
C ASP A 67 -7.03 19.67 -4.25
N GLY A 68 -7.21 19.89 -2.94
CA GLY A 68 -8.52 20.14 -2.33
C GLY A 68 -9.47 18.93 -2.30
N SER A 69 -9.01 17.75 -2.73
CA SER A 69 -9.78 16.51 -2.69
C SER A 69 -9.29 15.58 -1.58
N PRO A 70 -10.17 14.94 -0.80
CA PRO A 70 -9.76 14.01 0.25
C PRO A 70 -9.07 12.76 -0.33
N VAL A 71 -8.17 12.18 0.46
CA VAL A 71 -7.56 10.88 0.20
C VAL A 71 -8.51 9.78 0.67
N TYR A 72 -9.07 9.01 -0.27
CA TYR A 72 -10.00 7.92 0.04
C TYR A 72 -9.30 6.59 0.32
N GLY A 73 -8.10 6.40 -0.22
CA GLY A 73 -7.33 5.19 0.00
C GLY A 73 -5.87 5.32 -0.40
N CYS A 74 -5.08 4.40 0.13
CA CYS A 74 -3.66 4.26 -0.17
C CYS A 74 -3.34 2.88 -0.70
N TRP A 75 -2.62 2.81 -1.82
CA TRP A 75 -2.12 1.54 -2.36
C TRP A 75 -1.19 0.83 -1.37
N ILE A 76 -1.33 -0.50 -1.30
CA ILE A 76 -0.47 -1.42 -0.56
C ILE A 76 0.08 -2.50 -1.49
N GLY A 77 1.10 -3.23 -1.06
CA GLY A 77 1.85 -4.14 -1.92
C GLY A 77 1.16 -5.48 -2.18
N LEU A 78 -0.18 -5.57 -2.09
CA LEU A 78 -0.91 -6.82 -2.29
C LEU A 78 -1.59 -6.82 -3.66
N GLU A 79 -1.27 -7.82 -4.46
CA GLU A 79 -1.76 -7.98 -5.83
C GLU A 79 -2.29 -9.39 -6.06
N ARG A 80 -3.41 -9.48 -6.78
CA ARG A 80 -3.94 -10.74 -7.29
C ARG A 80 -3.38 -11.01 -8.68
N ASN A 81 -2.61 -12.09 -8.79
CA ASN A 81 -1.99 -12.48 -10.04
C ASN A 81 -3.02 -13.15 -10.98
N GLN A 82 -3.04 -12.74 -12.24
CA GLN A 82 -3.92 -13.26 -13.30
C GLN A 82 -3.77 -14.76 -13.56
N LYS A 83 -2.57 -15.32 -13.33
CA LYS A 83 -2.25 -16.70 -13.74
C LYS A 83 -2.78 -17.77 -12.79
N ASN A 84 -2.77 -17.49 -11.50
CA ASN A 84 -3.11 -18.46 -10.45
C ASN A 84 -4.23 -17.98 -9.52
N ALA A 85 -4.83 -16.81 -9.79
CA ALA A 85 -5.94 -16.28 -9.00
C ALA A 85 -5.62 -16.03 -7.51
N ASP A 86 -4.33 -15.97 -7.14
CA ASP A 86 -3.90 -15.80 -5.75
C ASP A 86 -3.43 -14.38 -5.46
N TRP A 87 -3.72 -13.92 -4.25
CA TRP A 87 -3.18 -12.69 -3.67
C TRP A 87 -1.76 -12.91 -3.14
N LYS A 88 -0.82 -12.04 -3.52
CA LYS A 88 0.58 -12.10 -3.09
C LYS A 88 1.14 -10.72 -2.79
N TRP A 89 2.02 -10.68 -1.79
CA TRP A 89 2.79 -9.48 -1.50
C TRP A 89 3.93 -9.29 -2.51
N LEU A 90 4.03 -8.08 -3.03
CA LEU A 90 4.93 -7.69 -4.11
C LEU A 90 6.40 -7.55 -3.68
N ASP A 91 6.64 -7.46 -2.38
CA ASP A 91 7.96 -7.46 -1.74
C ASP A 91 8.45 -8.88 -1.39
N GLY A 92 7.66 -9.90 -1.70
CA GLY A 92 7.96 -11.31 -1.40
C GLY A 92 7.63 -11.74 0.03
N ASN A 93 6.94 -10.92 0.82
CA ASN A 93 6.48 -11.33 2.15
C ASN A 93 5.55 -12.56 2.05
N PRO A 94 5.81 -13.64 2.81
CA PRO A 94 5.03 -14.87 2.74
C PRO A 94 3.71 -14.83 3.52
N SER A 95 3.40 -13.72 4.21
CA SER A 95 2.20 -13.62 5.03
C SER A 95 0.92 -13.82 4.20
N ASN A 96 0.00 -14.62 4.75
CA ASN A 96 -1.36 -14.80 4.26
C ASN A 96 -2.37 -13.95 5.03
N PHE A 97 -1.91 -13.07 5.92
CA PHE A 97 -2.77 -12.18 6.68
C PHE A 97 -3.52 -11.23 5.74
N THR A 98 -4.82 -11.06 6.00
CA THR A 98 -5.66 -10.12 5.28
C THR A 98 -6.59 -9.37 6.23
N ASN A 99 -6.87 -8.11 5.92
CA ASN A 99 -7.80 -7.27 6.68
C ASN A 99 -8.85 -6.63 5.75
N TRP A 100 -9.47 -7.46 4.92
CA TRP A 100 -10.49 -7.03 3.95
C TRP A 100 -11.73 -6.45 4.64
N GLY A 101 -12.22 -5.31 4.15
CA GLY A 101 -13.50 -4.74 4.61
C GLY A 101 -14.71 -5.30 3.85
N ASP A 102 -14.52 -5.56 2.57
CA ASP A 102 -15.46 -6.30 1.72
C ASP A 102 -14.75 -7.50 1.12
N PRO A 103 -15.47 -8.56 0.71
CA PRO A 103 -14.86 -9.68 -0.02
C PRO A 103 -13.98 -9.17 -1.17
N PRO A 104 -12.71 -9.59 -1.25
CA PRO A 104 -11.81 -9.13 -2.28
C PRO A 104 -12.31 -9.59 -3.64
N ASN A 105 -11.94 -8.85 -4.68
CA ASN A 105 -12.33 -9.16 -6.03
C ASN A 105 -11.74 -10.53 -6.47
N GLU A 106 -12.62 -11.42 -6.92
CA GLU A 106 -12.28 -12.78 -7.36
C GLU A 106 -12.19 -12.93 -8.90
N SER A 107 -12.41 -11.84 -9.65
CA SER A 107 -12.28 -11.85 -11.12
C SER A 107 -10.90 -12.34 -11.55
N ALA A 108 -10.81 -13.08 -12.65
CA ALA A 108 -9.56 -13.58 -13.22
C ALA A 108 -8.57 -12.47 -13.64
N GLU A 109 -9.01 -11.21 -13.64
CA GLU A 109 -8.19 -10.05 -13.95
C GLU A 109 -7.26 -9.63 -12.80
N ARG A 110 -6.21 -8.89 -13.16
CA ARG A 110 -5.25 -8.32 -12.21
C ARG A 110 -6.00 -7.36 -11.29
N SER A 111 -5.87 -7.60 -9.99
CA SER A 111 -6.52 -6.79 -8.96
C SER A 111 -5.49 -6.34 -7.93
N CYS A 112 -5.64 -5.11 -7.44
CA CYS A 112 -4.69 -4.46 -6.57
C CYS A 112 -5.40 -4.02 -5.28
N ALA A 113 -4.74 -4.19 -4.14
CA ALA A 113 -5.31 -3.82 -2.86
C ALA A 113 -4.90 -2.42 -2.40
N TYR A 114 -5.76 -1.80 -1.61
CA TYR A 114 -5.54 -0.52 -0.98
C TYR A 114 -6.16 -0.50 0.42
N ILE A 115 -5.66 0.36 1.29
CA ILE A 115 -6.32 0.66 2.58
C ILE A 115 -7.38 1.72 2.34
N LYS A 116 -8.58 1.50 2.86
CA LYS A 116 -9.66 2.49 2.92
C LYS A 116 -9.44 3.39 4.14
N VAL A 117 -9.10 4.65 3.90
CA VAL A 117 -8.65 5.58 4.96
C VAL A 117 -9.66 5.77 6.10
N LYS A 118 -10.97 5.64 5.84
CA LYS A 118 -12.02 5.85 6.85
C LYS A 118 -12.44 4.60 7.61
N GLU A 119 -11.99 3.43 7.18
CA GLU A 119 -12.47 2.15 7.70
C GLU A 119 -11.35 1.32 8.36
N ASP A 120 -10.09 1.71 8.20
CA ASP A 120 -8.89 0.93 8.58
C ASP A 120 -8.84 -0.50 7.98
N LEU A 121 -9.72 -0.75 7.00
CA LEU A 121 -9.92 -2.00 6.29
C LEU A 121 -9.42 -1.90 4.85
N TRP A 122 -9.21 -3.05 4.22
CA TRP A 122 -8.68 -3.11 2.86
C TRP A 122 -9.81 -3.23 1.84
N GLY A 123 -9.61 -2.58 0.69
CA GLY A 123 -10.40 -2.77 -0.52
C GLY A 123 -9.54 -3.32 -1.65
N SER A 124 -10.18 -3.78 -2.72
CA SER A 124 -9.52 -4.24 -3.93
C SER A 124 -10.17 -3.65 -5.16
N THR A 125 -9.38 -3.32 -6.18
CA THR A 125 -9.88 -2.79 -7.45
C THR A 125 -9.07 -3.31 -8.64
N HIS A 126 -9.72 -3.37 -9.80
CA HIS A 126 -9.04 -3.60 -11.07
C HIS A 126 -8.29 -2.36 -11.54
N LEU A 127 -7.26 -2.55 -12.35
CA LEU A 127 -6.50 -1.45 -12.97
C LEU A 127 -7.35 -0.63 -13.96
N SER A 128 -8.35 -1.25 -14.57
CA SER A 128 -9.32 -0.63 -15.49
C SER A 128 -10.47 0.07 -14.75
N ASN A 129 -10.62 -0.14 -13.44
CA ASN A 129 -11.74 0.40 -12.68
C ASN A 129 -11.45 1.86 -12.28
N PRO A 130 -12.40 2.79 -12.51
CA PRO A 130 -12.27 4.20 -12.13
C PRO A 130 -11.94 4.44 -10.64
N ILE A 131 -12.25 3.51 -9.73
CA ILE A 131 -11.88 3.63 -8.31
C ILE A 131 -10.38 3.84 -8.15
N GLY A 132 -9.55 3.14 -8.93
CA GLY A 132 -8.09 3.29 -8.88
C GLY A 132 -7.61 4.71 -9.24
N TRP A 133 -8.36 5.44 -10.07
CA TRP A 133 -8.05 6.83 -10.42
C TRP A 133 -8.24 7.79 -9.24
N PHE A 134 -9.16 7.48 -8.33
CA PHE A 134 -9.42 8.31 -7.15
C PHE A 134 -8.49 7.99 -5.98
N LEU A 135 -7.67 6.94 -6.09
CA LEU A 135 -6.64 6.63 -5.11
C LEU A 135 -5.45 7.58 -5.29
N ARG A 136 -5.11 8.25 -4.19
CA ARG A 136 -4.12 9.33 -4.16
C ARG A 136 -2.93 9.01 -3.28
N GLY A 137 -3.08 8.04 -2.37
CA GLY A 137 -2.03 7.66 -1.47
C GLY A 137 -1.37 6.34 -1.85
N ARG A 138 -0.22 6.11 -1.24
CA ARG A 138 0.53 4.86 -1.27
C ARG A 138 1.38 4.76 -0.02
N VAL A 139 1.65 3.54 0.42
CA VAL A 139 2.53 3.33 1.58
C VAL A 139 3.71 2.46 1.16
N CYS A 140 4.91 3.00 1.37
CA CYS A 140 6.16 2.31 1.12
C CYS A 140 6.70 1.69 2.41
N LYS A 141 7.38 0.55 2.29
CA LYS A 141 8.06 -0.15 3.39
C LYS A 141 9.46 -0.53 2.96
N THR A 142 10.42 -0.32 3.86
CA THR A 142 11.80 -0.80 3.71
C THR A 142 12.31 -1.36 5.03
N LYS A 143 13.32 -2.23 4.99
CA LYS A 143 14.04 -2.64 6.20
C LYS A 143 14.90 -1.48 6.70
N VAL A 144 15.08 -1.39 8.01
CA VAL A 144 16.07 -0.48 8.60
C VAL A 144 17.46 -0.79 8.01
N MET A 145 18.26 0.26 7.78
CA MET A 145 19.68 0.13 7.43
C MET A 145 20.47 -0.50 8.57
#